data_AF-A0AA43PD86-F1
#
_entry.id   AF-A0AA43PD86-F1
#
_cell.length_a   1.000
_cell.length_b   1.000
_cell.length_c   1.000
_cell.angle_alpha   90.00
_cell.angle_beta   90.00
_cell.angle_gamma   90.00
#
_symmetry.space_group_name_H-M   'P 1'
#
loop_
_entity.id
_entity.type
_entity.pdbx_description
1 polymer ?
#
loop_
_entity_poly.entity_id
_entity_poly.type
_entity_poly.pdbx_seq_one_letter_code
_entity_poly.pdbx_strand_id
1 'polypeptide(L)' 'MDYATITSGLITLLGIIAFFLILKHWKAGAWVEVLSVLGIAAVCWAMLSGKDIFSIVWDFLTGFLNVFGVNVK' A
#
# COMPACT_ATOMS: atom_id res chain seq x y z
N MET A 1 -14.73 -4.68 -25.05
CA MET A 1 -14.13 -4.82 -23.71
C MET A 1 -13.87 -3.41 -23.22
N ASP A 2 -14.57 -2.98 -22.18
CA ASP A 2 -14.56 -1.58 -21.76
C ASP A 2 -13.20 -1.21 -21.12
N TYR A 3 -12.73 0.01 -21.35
CA TYR A 3 -11.42 0.49 -20.90
C TYR A 3 -11.33 0.38 -19.36
N ALA A 4 -12.42 0.67 -18.67
CA ALA A 4 -12.54 0.56 -17.21
C ALA A 4 -12.33 -0.87 -16.68
N THR A 5 -12.74 -1.89 -17.43
CA THR A 5 -12.54 -3.31 -17.05
C THR A 5 -11.07 -3.72 -17.18
N ILE A 6 -10.39 -3.23 -18.23
CA ILE A 6 -8.97 -3.52 -18.46
C ILE A 6 -8.10 -2.84 -17.40
N THR A 7 -8.37 -1.56 -17.09
CA THR A 7 -7.64 -0.81 -16.06
C THR A 7 -7.85 -1.43 -14.68
N SER A 8 -9.06 -1.85 -14.34
CA SER A 8 -9.36 -2.54 -13.08
C SER A 8 -8.63 -3.89 -12.96
N GLY A 9 -8.57 -4.68 -14.03
CA GLY A 9 -7.80 -5.93 -14.05
C GLY A 9 -6.31 -5.72 -13.81
N LEU A 10 -5.72 -4.68 -14.41
CA LEU A 10 -4.30 -4.32 -14.27
C LEU A 10 -3.95 -3.85 -12.85
N ILE A 11 -4.81 -3.02 -12.24
CA ILE A 11 -4.69 -2.59 -10.83
C ILE A 11 -4.76 -3.80 -9.89
N THR A 12 -5.66 -4.74 -10.17
CA THR A 12 -5.80 -5.96 -9.36
C THR A 12 -4.54 -6.83 -9.44
N LEU A 13 -3.97 -6.99 -10.63
CA LEU A 13 -2.70 -7.71 -10.85
C LEU A 13 -1.52 -7.05 -10.12
N LEU A 14 -1.42 -5.72 -10.19
CA LEU A 14 -0.42 -4.93 -9.46
C LEU A 14 -0.56 -5.10 -7.94
N GLY A 15 -1.79 -5.11 -7.42
CA GLY A 15 -2.07 -5.36 -6.01
C GLY A 15 -1.60 -6.75 -5.55
N ILE A 16 -1.84 -7.79 -6.35
CA ILE A 16 -1.38 -9.15 -6.06
C ILE A 16 0.16 -9.23 -6.05
N ILE A 17 0.83 -8.60 -7.03
CA ILE A 17 2.31 -8.57 -7.10
C ILE A 17 2.89 -7.84 -5.88
N ALA A 18 2.31 -6.69 -5.50
CA ALA A 18 2.71 -5.93 -4.33
C ALA A 18 2.55 -6.76 -3.04
N PHE A 19 1.47 -7.51 -2.91
CA PHE A 19 1.24 -8.42 -1.78
C PHE A 19 2.31 -9.52 -1.69
N PHE A 20 2.66 -10.16 -2.81
CA PHE A 20 3.75 -11.15 -2.83
C PHE A 20 5.11 -10.55 -2.47
N LEU A 21 5.40 -9.32 -2.94
CA LEU A 21 6.62 -8.60 -2.56
C LEU A 21 6.65 -8.30 -1.06
N ILE A 22 5.55 -7.80 -0.49
CA ILE A 22 5.44 -7.55 0.95
C ILE A 22 5.72 -8.83 1.74
N LEU A 23 5.09 -9.96 1.39
CA LEU A 23 5.33 -11.24 2.06
C LEU A 23 6.77 -11.73 1.93
N LYS A 24 7.39 -11.54 0.75
CA LYS A 24 8.78 -11.90 0.48
C LYS A 24 9.75 -11.08 1.34
N HIS A 25 9.59 -9.76 1.38
CA HIS A 25 10.43 -8.86 2.16
C HIS A 25 10.17 -8.96 3.67
N TRP A 26 8.94 -9.31 4.06
CA TRP A 26 8.58 -9.63 5.47
C TRP A 26 9.34 -10.85 5.98
N LYS A 27 9.40 -11.94 5.20
CA LYS A 27 10.18 -13.14 5.55
C LYS A 27 11.68 -12.88 5.61
N ALA A 28 12.18 -11.94 4.82
CA ALA A 28 13.58 -11.53 4.80
C ALA A 28 13.94 -10.56 5.95
N GLY A 29 12.97 -10.10 6.75
CA GLY A 29 13.19 -9.07 7.77
C GLY A 29 13.56 -7.71 7.17
N ALA A 30 13.29 -7.48 5.89
CA ALA A 30 13.62 -6.26 5.19
C ALA A 30 12.47 -5.23 5.33
N TRP A 31 12.25 -4.79 6.56
CA TRP A 31 11.14 -3.93 6.96
C TRP A 31 11.10 -2.58 6.24
N VAL A 32 12.27 -2.05 5.86
CA VAL A 32 12.42 -0.82 5.07
C VAL A 32 11.81 -0.98 3.68
N GLU A 33 12.05 -2.12 3.03
CA GLU A 33 11.52 -2.40 1.68
C GLU A 33 10.01 -2.65 1.73
N VAL A 34 9.53 -3.34 2.77
CA VAL A 34 8.08 -3.50 3.03
C VAL A 34 7.38 -2.14 3.19
N LEU A 35 7.94 -1.25 4.02
CA LEU A 35 7.42 0.10 4.22
C LEU A 35 7.43 0.92 2.93
N SER A 36 8.46 0.74 2.10
CA SER A 36 8.60 1.46 0.82
C SER A 36 7.51 1.04 -0.16
N VAL A 37 7.28 -0.26 -0.33
CA VAL A 37 6.23 -0.80 -1.21
C VAL A 37 4.84 -0.37 -0.74
N LEU A 38 4.58 -0.43 0.56
CA LEU A 38 3.31 0.00 1.13
C LEU A 38 3.11 1.52 1.04
N GLY A 39 4.15 2.32 1.24
CA GLY A 39 4.11 3.78 1.09
C GLY A 39 3.82 4.19 -0.35
N ILE A 40 4.43 3.53 -1.34
CA ILE A 40 4.13 3.77 -2.76
C ILE A 40 2.68 3.39 -3.07
N ALA A 41 2.18 2.26 -2.54
CA ALA A 41 0.79 1.86 -2.70
C ALA A 41 -0.18 2.89 -2.11
N ALA A 42 0.12 3.43 -0.92
CA ALA A 42 -0.66 4.48 -0.28
C ALA A 42 -0.66 5.79 -1.09
N VAL A 43 0.48 6.19 -1.65
CA VAL A 43 0.58 7.38 -2.52
C VAL A 43 -0.20 7.17 -3.82
N CYS A 44 -0.09 6.01 -4.46
CA CYS A 44 -0.91 5.66 -5.63
C CYS A 44 -2.42 5.71 -5.32
N TRP A 45 -2.82 5.21 -4.15
CA TRP A 45 -4.21 5.28 -3.71
C TRP A 45 -4.68 6.72 -3.45
N ALA A 46 -3.82 7.56 -2.89
CA ALA A 46 -4.11 8.98 -2.67
C ALA A 46 -4.30 9.74 -3.98
N MET A 47 -3.43 9.52 -4.96
CA MET A 47 -3.53 10.11 -6.29
C MET A 47 -4.83 9.71 -6.99
N LEU A 48 -5.26 8.45 -6.84
CA LEU A 48 -6.51 7.95 -7.43
C LEU A 48 -7.78 8.41 -6.70
N SER A 49 -7.70 8.60 -5.38
CA SER A 49 -8.87 8.94 -4.55
C SER A 49 -9.13 10.44 -4.43
N GLY A 50 -8.22 11.30 -4.90
CA GLY A 50 -8.32 12.76 -4.76
C GLY A 50 -8.32 13.24 -3.30
N LYS A 51 -7.97 12.37 -2.35
CA LYS A 51 -7.87 12.65 -0.92
C LYS A 51 -6.50 13.24 -0.60
N ASP A 52 -6.43 14.04 0.46
CA ASP A 52 -5.17 14.59 0.95
C ASP A 52 -4.14 13.49 1.19
N ILE A 53 -3.02 13.59 0.46
CA ILE A 53 -1.89 12.66 0.52
C ILE A 53 -1.41 12.52 1.97
N PHE A 54 -1.40 13.62 2.71
CA PHE A 54 -0.97 13.64 4.10
C PHE A 54 -1.88 12.82 5.01
N SER A 55 -3.20 12.86 4.81
CA SER A 55 -4.16 12.06 5.58
C SER A 55 -4.00 10.57 5.30
N ILE A 56 -3.76 10.20 4.03
CA ILE A 56 -3.58 8.79 3.65
C ILE A 56 -2.24 8.24 4.14
N VAL A 57 -1.17 9.03 4.06
CA VAL A 57 0.14 8.66 4.61
C VAL A 57 0.06 8.52 6.14
N TRP A 58 -0.70 9.39 6.81
CA TRP A 58 -0.93 9.30 8.26
C TRP A 58 -1.75 8.07 8.67
N ASP A 59 -2.84 7.78 7.97
CA ASP A 59 -3.64 6.57 8.17
C ASP A 59 -2.80 5.31 7.93
N PHE A 60 -1.95 5.35 6.91
CA PHE A 60 -1.03 4.26 6.60
C PHE A 60 0.03 4.06 7.71
N LEU A 61 0.67 5.13 8.17
CA LEU A 61 1.64 5.09 9.28
C LEU A 61 1.00 4.57 10.56
N THR A 62 -0.21 5.03 10.88
CA THR A 62 -0.97 4.59 12.05
C THR A 62 -1.35 3.11 11.93
N GLY A 63 -1.82 2.68 10.76
CA GLY A 63 -2.10 1.28 10.46
C GLY A 63 -0.87 0.39 10.58
N PHE A 64 0.27 0.83 10.03
CA PHE A 64 1.55 0.13 10.12
C PHE A 64 2.01 0.01 11.58
N LEU A 65 2.00 1.11 12.34
CA LEU A 65 2.37 1.12 13.75
C LEU A 65 1.46 0.21 14.59
N ASN A 66 0.16 0.16 14.27
CA ASN A 66 -0.78 -0.77 14.89
C ASN A 66 -0.43 -2.24 14.65
N VAL A 67 0.15 -2.60 13.49
CA VAL A 67 0.65 -3.97 13.24
C VAL A 67 1.75 -4.36 14.25
N PHE A 68 2.52 -3.39 14.75
CA PHE A 68 3.52 -3.59 15.81
C PHE A 68 3.01 -3.31 17.23
N GLY A 69 1.70 -3.13 17.40
CA GLY A 69 1.08 -2.83 18.70
C GLY A 69 1.26 -1.37 19.17
N VAL A 70 1.85 -0.50 18.34
CA VAL A 70 2.01 0.92 18.64
C VAL A 70 0.76 1.65 18.19
N ASN A 71 -0.14 1.92 19.13
CA ASN A 71 -1.36 2.67 18.89
C ASN A 71 -1.08 4.17 18.95
N VAL A 72 -1.02 4.82 17.78
CA VAL A 72 -0.99 6.28 17.68
C VAL A 72 -2.44 6.76 17.63
N LYS A 73 -2.88 7.49 18.66
CA LYS A 73 -4.20 8.14 18.74
C LYS A 73 -4.15 9.52 18.10
#